data_AF-A0A9D5GU27-F1
#
_entry.id   AF-A0A9D5GU27-F1
#
_cell.length_a   1.000
_cell.length_b   1.000
_cell.length_c   1.000
_cell.angle_alpha   90.00
_cell.angle_beta   90.00
_cell.angle_gamma   90.00
#
_symmetry.space_group_name_H-M   'P 1'
#
loop_
_entity.id
_entity.type
_entity.pdbx_description
1 polymer ?
#
loop_
_entity_poly.entity_id
_entity_poly.type
_entity_poly.pdbx_seq_one_letter_code
_entity_poly.pdbx_strand_id
1 'polypeptide(L)'
;WCVESDFEKLDGVIEVISGYSGGELQNPTYGNHEGHREVAKIIFDPAKISYDELLDYYWRHVDPTDSGGQFCDRGHAYTTAIFARPDQIGIAQESKAGIEKAKPFDAPIVTPVLPAGTFWTAEDYHQDYYRKNPLKYKFYRTGCGRDRAIRKLWDKKS
;
A
#
# COMPACT_ATOMS: atom_id res chain seq x y z
N TRP A 1 1.62 7.31 -4.80
CA TRP A 1 0.49 8.24 -5.04
C TRP A 1 -0.85 7.80 -4.45
N CYS A 2 -1.44 6.66 -4.87
CA CYS A 2 -2.76 6.28 -4.36
C CYS A 2 -2.75 5.93 -2.87
N VAL A 3 -1.75 5.18 -2.41
CA VAL A 3 -1.58 4.84 -0.99
C VAL A 3 -1.42 6.10 -0.14
N GLU A 4 -0.55 7.03 -0.57
CA GLU A 4 -0.38 8.35 0.06
C GLU A 4 -1.71 9.12 0.19
N SER A 5 -2.43 9.30 -0.93
CA SER A 5 -3.73 9.96 -0.92
C SER A 5 -4.79 9.25 -0.06
N ASP A 6 -4.73 7.92 0.05
CA ASP A 6 -5.68 7.15 0.85
C ASP A 6 -5.36 7.30 2.35
N PHE A 7 -4.10 7.21 2.76
CA PHE A 7 -3.68 7.23 4.17
C PHE A 7 -3.65 8.63 4.80
N GLU A 8 -3.30 9.68 4.05
CA GLU A 8 -3.26 11.06 4.59
C GLU A 8 -4.62 11.60 5.06
N LYS A 9 -5.71 10.90 4.73
CA LYS A 9 -7.08 11.26 5.15
C LYS A 9 -7.44 10.74 6.54
N LEU A 10 -6.65 9.82 7.10
CA LEU A 10 -6.92 9.19 8.38
C LEU A 10 -6.52 10.13 9.53
N ASP A 11 -7.45 10.40 10.44
CA ASP A 11 -7.11 11.11 11.68
C ASP A 11 -6.12 10.26 12.49
N GLY A 12 -5.03 10.88 12.93
CA GLY A 12 -3.90 10.19 13.54
C GLY A 12 -2.74 9.86 12.59
N VAL A 13 -2.92 9.90 11.27
CA VAL A 13 -1.78 9.87 10.34
C VAL A 13 -1.16 11.26 10.27
N ILE A 14 0.14 11.34 10.56
CA ILE A 14 0.92 12.59 10.61
C ILE A 14 1.51 12.89 9.23
N GLU A 15 2.08 11.87 8.58
CA GLU A 15 2.79 12.02 7.31
C GLU A 15 2.78 10.69 6.54
N VAL A 16 2.71 10.78 5.21
CA VAL A 16 2.89 9.64 4.32
C VAL A 16 3.96 9.96 3.29
N ILE A 17 5.02 9.16 3.24
CA ILE A 17 6.17 9.41 2.36
C ILE A 17 6.25 8.31 1.31
N SER A 18 6.18 8.67 0.03
CA SER A 18 6.37 7.73 -1.08
C SER A 18 7.86 7.36 -1.23
N GLY A 19 8.15 6.10 -1.56
CA GLY A 19 9.52 5.62 -1.71
C GLY A 19 9.64 4.21 -2.29
N TYR A 20 10.85 3.66 -2.22
CA TYR A 20 11.23 2.35 -2.72
C TYR A 20 11.81 1.48 -1.60
N SER A 21 11.40 0.22 -1.49
CA SER A 21 11.95 -0.72 -0.48
C SER A 21 11.81 -2.19 -0.90
N GLY A 22 12.49 -3.08 -0.17
CA GLY A 22 12.45 -4.53 -0.35
C GLY A 22 13.38 -5.11 -1.42
N GLY A 23 14.14 -4.27 -2.13
CA GLY A 23 15.20 -4.66 -3.04
C GLY A 23 16.60 -4.41 -2.45
N GLU A 24 17.63 -4.82 -3.19
CA GLU A 24 19.04 -4.67 -2.81
C GLU A 24 19.74 -3.48 -3.49
N LEU A 25 19.13 -2.92 -4.55
CA LEU A 25 19.68 -1.81 -5.30
C LEU A 25 19.88 -0.58 -4.39
N GLN A 26 21.07 -0.02 -4.43
CA GLN A 26 21.40 1.19 -3.67
C GLN A 26 21.01 2.43 -4.46
N ASN A 27 20.45 3.43 -3.76
CA ASN A 27 19.99 4.69 -4.35
C ASN A 27 19.03 4.49 -5.56
N PRO A 28 17.93 3.73 -5.40
CA PRO A 28 16.93 3.55 -6.44
C PRO A 28 16.27 4.89 -6.80
N THR A 29 15.83 4.99 -8.04
CA THR A 29 15.12 6.14 -8.62
C THR A 29 13.88 5.66 -9.35
N TYR A 30 12.98 6.56 -9.73
CA TYR A 30 11.82 6.19 -10.52
C TYR A 30 12.20 5.51 -11.85
N GLY A 31 13.30 5.94 -12.48
CA GLY A 31 13.82 5.32 -13.70
C GLY A 31 14.54 3.99 -13.50
N ASN A 32 15.04 3.72 -12.29
CA ASN A 32 15.73 2.49 -11.95
C ASN A 32 15.60 2.15 -10.45
N HIS A 33 14.68 1.23 -10.14
CA HIS A 33 14.42 0.71 -8.80
C HIS A 33 14.25 -0.81 -8.83
N GLU A 34 15.05 -1.50 -9.65
CA GLU A 34 14.96 -2.95 -9.85
C GLU A 34 14.98 -3.71 -8.51
N GLY A 35 14.08 -4.68 -8.38
CA GLY A 35 13.91 -5.47 -7.16
C GLY A 35 13.14 -4.77 -6.04
N HIS A 36 13.01 -3.44 -6.05
CA HIS A 36 12.19 -2.72 -5.09
C HIS A 36 10.71 -2.74 -5.47
N ARG A 37 9.88 -2.54 -4.44
CA ARG A 37 8.47 -2.14 -4.56
C ARG A 37 8.35 -0.63 -4.35
N GLU A 38 7.39 -0.02 -5.03
CA GLU A 38 6.86 1.27 -4.62
C GLU A 38 6.10 1.10 -3.30
N VAL A 39 6.49 1.88 -2.29
CA VAL A 39 5.97 1.79 -0.94
C VAL A 39 5.63 3.16 -0.40
N ALA A 40 4.80 3.20 0.64
CA ALA A 40 4.54 4.40 1.42
C ALA A 40 4.95 4.15 2.88
N LYS A 41 5.77 5.03 3.44
CA LYS A 41 6.08 5.04 4.87
C LYS A 41 5.04 5.88 5.58
N ILE A 42 4.30 5.25 6.51
CA ILE A 42 3.24 5.91 7.28
C ILE A 42 3.80 6.29 8.65
N ILE A 43 3.75 7.58 8.98
CA ILE A 43 4.06 8.11 10.31
C ILE A 43 2.73 8.49 10.97
N PHE A 44 2.47 7.98 12.17
CA PHE A 44 1.17 8.12 12.83
C PHE A 44 1.33 8.31 14.34
N ASP A 45 0.30 8.90 14.96
CA ASP A 45 0.15 9.06 16.40
C ASP A 45 -0.62 7.85 16.98
N PRO A 46 0.05 6.96 17.74
CA PRO A 46 -0.58 5.77 18.31
C PRO A 46 -1.64 6.09 19.37
N ALA A 47 -1.73 7.34 19.87
CA ALA A 47 -2.81 7.76 20.75
C ALA A 47 -4.11 8.06 20.00
N LYS A 48 -4.06 8.20 18.67
CA LYS A 48 -5.21 8.52 17.82
C LYS A 48 -5.61 7.39 16.87
N ILE A 49 -4.63 6.66 16.34
CA ILE A 49 -4.86 5.54 15.43
C ILE A 49 -3.88 4.41 15.74
N SER A 50 -4.40 3.19 15.86
CA SER A 50 -3.59 2.00 16.10
C SER A 50 -2.97 1.45 14.82
N TYR A 51 -1.95 0.60 14.98
CA TYR A 51 -1.35 -0.10 13.85
C TYR A 51 -2.33 -1.09 13.20
N ASP A 52 -3.19 -1.74 14.00
CA ASP A 52 -4.27 -2.60 13.50
C ASP A 52 -5.26 -1.86 12.61
N GLU A 53 -5.68 -0.65 13.00
CA GLU A 53 -6.57 0.17 12.19
C GLU A 53 -5.93 0.58 10.84
N LEU A 54 -4.63 0.86 10.83
CA LEU A 54 -3.88 1.12 9.60
C LEU A 54 -3.83 -0.11 8.69
N LEU A 55 -3.68 -1.31 9.26
CA LEU A 55 -3.69 -2.56 8.51
C LEU A 55 -5.09 -2.87 7.95
N ASP A 56 -6.14 -2.72 8.75
CA ASP A 56 -7.52 -2.87 8.31
C ASP A 56 -7.85 -1.92 7.15
N TYR A 57 -7.36 -0.68 7.24
CA TYR A 57 -7.47 0.28 6.15
C TYR A 57 -6.67 -0.17 4.92
N TYR A 58 -5.42 -0.60 5.09
CA TYR A 58 -4.57 -1.11 4.01
C TYR A 58 -5.27 -2.21 3.21
N TRP A 59 -5.81 -3.24 3.88
CA TRP A 59 -6.45 -4.38 3.21
C TRP A 59 -7.63 -3.97 2.34
N ARG A 60 -8.40 -2.97 2.78
CA ARG A 60 -9.55 -2.43 2.03
C ARG A 60 -9.14 -1.53 0.86
N HIS A 61 -7.87 -1.14 0.75
CA HIS A 61 -7.37 -0.23 -0.28
C HIS A 61 -6.41 -0.89 -1.28
N VAL A 62 -6.18 -2.20 -1.18
CA VAL A 62 -5.39 -2.98 -2.14
C VAL A 62 -6.20 -4.18 -2.64
N ASP A 63 -5.73 -4.79 -3.72
CA ASP A 63 -6.08 -6.16 -4.07
C ASP A 63 -5.00 -7.11 -3.52
N PRO A 64 -5.20 -7.72 -2.35
CA PRO A 64 -4.21 -8.59 -1.73
C PRO A 64 -4.11 -9.98 -2.38
N THR A 65 -4.86 -10.22 -3.46
CA THR A 65 -4.90 -11.50 -4.20
C THR A 65 -4.12 -11.44 -5.51
N ASP A 66 -3.76 -10.24 -5.96
CA ASP A 66 -3.05 -10.00 -7.22
C ASP A 66 -1.53 -10.09 -7.04
N SER A 67 -0.94 -11.14 -7.61
CA SER A 67 0.50 -11.41 -7.53
C SER A 67 1.33 -10.69 -8.59
N GLY A 68 0.72 -10.03 -9.57
CA GLY A 68 1.46 -9.41 -10.69
C GLY A 68 1.43 -7.88 -10.71
N GLY A 69 0.88 -7.24 -9.68
CA GLY A 69 0.74 -5.78 -9.60
C GLY A 69 -0.53 -5.34 -8.89
N GLN A 70 -0.97 -4.10 -9.14
CA GLN A 70 -2.20 -3.54 -8.60
C GLN A 70 -3.00 -2.86 -9.72
N PHE A 71 -4.19 -3.40 -10.00
CA PHE A 71 -5.12 -2.82 -10.96
C PHE A 71 -4.50 -2.66 -12.35
N CYS A 72 -4.37 -1.44 -12.87
CA CYS A 72 -3.72 -1.15 -14.14
C CYS A 72 -2.18 -1.13 -14.05
N ASP A 73 -1.61 -0.98 -12.85
CA ASP A 73 -0.17 -0.92 -12.64
C ASP A 73 0.38 -2.34 -12.47
N ARG A 74 1.25 -2.75 -13.40
CA ARG A 74 1.73 -4.14 -13.52
C ARG A 74 3.24 -4.24 -13.35
N GLY A 75 3.68 -5.34 -12.77
CA GLY A 75 5.09 -5.63 -12.50
C GLY A 75 5.40 -5.69 -11.01
N HIS A 76 6.59 -6.21 -10.69
CA HIS A 76 7.04 -6.43 -9.32
C HIS A 76 6.95 -5.18 -8.44
N ALA A 77 7.29 -4.01 -9.00
CA ALA A 77 7.25 -2.73 -8.31
C ALA A 77 5.88 -2.41 -7.69
N TYR A 78 4.80 -2.90 -8.30
CA TYR A 78 3.43 -2.66 -7.87
C TYR A 78 2.82 -3.84 -7.12
N THR A 79 3.58 -4.90 -6.82
CA THR A 79 3.06 -6.00 -6.00
C THR A 79 2.91 -5.55 -4.55
N THR A 80 1.95 -6.14 -3.84
CA THR A 80 1.69 -5.80 -2.44
C THR A 80 2.77 -6.36 -1.51
N ALA A 81 3.03 -5.65 -0.40
CA ALA A 81 3.84 -6.12 0.73
C ALA A 81 3.58 -5.24 1.96
N ILE A 82 3.64 -5.82 3.15
CA ILE A 82 3.68 -5.09 4.42
C ILE A 82 5.10 -5.21 4.97
N PHE A 83 5.83 -4.10 5.00
CA PHE A 83 7.15 -4.01 5.64
C PHE A 83 6.99 -3.56 7.08
N ALA A 84 7.10 -4.51 8.02
CA ALA A 84 6.83 -4.29 9.44
C ALA A 84 8.13 -4.24 10.25
N ARG A 85 8.20 -3.33 11.23
CA ARG A 85 9.27 -3.35 12.23
C ARG A 85 9.15 -4.58 13.16
N PRO A 86 10.20 -4.97 13.89
CA PRO A 86 10.15 -6.13 14.78
C PRO A 86 8.97 -6.12 15.77
N ASP A 87 8.61 -4.95 16.32
CA ASP A 87 7.47 -4.77 17.22
C ASP A 87 6.09 -4.89 16.54
N GLN A 88 6.06 -4.83 15.21
CA GLN A 88 4.84 -4.82 14.39
C GLN A 88 4.59 -6.15 13.65
N ILE A 89 5.61 -7.00 13.48
CA ILE A 89 5.52 -8.22 12.66
C ILE A 89 4.39 -9.13 13.13
N GLY A 90 4.29 -9.39 14.44
CA GLY A 90 3.24 -10.27 14.98
C GLY A 90 1.84 -9.75 14.66
N ILE A 91 1.61 -8.45 14.87
CA ILE A 91 0.33 -7.79 14.60
C ILE A 91 -0.01 -7.85 13.10
N ALA A 92 0.96 -7.59 12.23
CA ALA A 92 0.75 -7.67 10.77
C ALA A 92 0.42 -9.09 10.30
N GLN A 93 1.05 -10.11 10.90
CA GLN A 93 0.77 -11.52 10.60
C GLN A 93 -0.64 -11.93 11.09
N GLU A 94 -1.02 -11.51 12.29
CA GLU A 94 -2.36 -11.74 12.85
C GLU A 94 -3.44 -11.05 12.01
N SER A 95 -3.22 -9.79 11.62
CA SER A 95 -4.11 -9.06 10.72
C SER A 95 -4.29 -9.78 9.38
N LYS A 96 -3.19 -10.23 8.74
CA LYS A 96 -3.26 -11.04 7.51
C LYS A 96 -4.09 -12.30 7.72
N ALA A 97 -3.83 -13.06 8.78
CA ALA A 97 -4.58 -14.28 9.09
C ALA A 97 -6.08 -13.99 9.34
N GLY A 98 -6.40 -12.85 9.95
CA GLY A 98 -7.76 -12.35 10.11
C GLY A 98 -8.47 -12.16 8.77
N ILE A 99 -7.82 -11.50 7.81
CA ILE A 99 -8.36 -11.34 6.45
C ILE A 99 -8.47 -12.69 5.75
N GLU A 100 -7.49 -13.59 5.84
CA GLU A 100 -7.56 -14.91 5.21
C GLU A 100 -8.78 -15.72 5.67
N LYS A 101 -9.16 -15.58 6.94
CA LYS A 101 -10.35 -16.22 7.52
C LYS A 101 -11.65 -15.53 7.13
N ALA A 102 -11.65 -14.20 7.09
CA ALA A 102 -12.87 -13.41 6.86
C ALA A 102 -13.18 -13.15 5.38
N LYS A 103 -12.18 -13.29 4.49
CA LYS A 103 -12.15 -12.79 3.11
C LYS A 103 -13.50 -12.98 2.37
N PRO A 104 -14.02 -11.93 1.71
CA PRO A 104 -15.20 -12.04 0.85
C PRO A 104 -14.89 -12.66 -0.54
N PHE A 105 -13.70 -13.21 -0.74
CA PHE A 105 -13.20 -13.72 -2.02
C PHE A 105 -12.45 -15.05 -1.86
N ASP A 106 -12.49 -15.90 -2.88
CA ASP A 106 -11.94 -17.27 -2.80
C ASP A 106 -10.41 -17.31 -2.92
N ALA A 107 -9.82 -16.35 -3.65
CA ALA A 107 -8.39 -16.32 -3.92
C ALA A 107 -7.54 -16.17 -2.64
N PRO A 108 -6.32 -16.75 -2.60
CA PRO A 108 -5.43 -16.63 -1.45
C PRO A 108 -4.88 -15.21 -1.29
N ILE A 109 -4.49 -14.84 -0.07
CA ILE A 109 -3.77 -13.58 0.16
C ILE A 109 -2.30 -13.77 -0.17
N VAL A 110 -1.85 -13.11 -1.23
CA VAL A 110 -0.47 -13.17 -1.72
C VAL A 110 0.42 -12.08 -1.13
N THR A 111 -0.15 -11.10 -0.42
CA THR A 111 0.62 -10.05 0.26
C THR A 111 1.53 -10.66 1.34
N PRO A 112 2.86 -10.53 1.25
CA PRO A 112 3.77 -10.97 2.29
C PRO A 112 3.86 -9.93 3.42
N VAL A 113 4.11 -10.43 4.64
CA VAL A 113 4.59 -9.61 5.77
C VAL A 113 6.09 -9.83 5.87
N LEU A 114 6.87 -8.78 5.65
CA LEU A 114 8.32 -8.80 5.58
C LEU A 114 8.92 -7.88 6.64
N PRO A 115 10.11 -8.19 7.18
CA PRO A 115 10.85 -7.23 8.01
C PRO A 115 11.10 -5.93 7.23
N ALA A 116 10.90 -4.79 7.90
CA ALA A 116 11.26 -3.49 7.34
C ALA A 116 12.78 -3.39 7.15
N GLY A 117 13.20 -3.16 5.91
CA GLY A 117 14.59 -2.89 5.53
C GLY A 117 14.83 -1.40 5.25
N THR A 118 15.83 -1.12 4.42
CA THR A 118 16.12 0.24 3.96
C THR A 118 14.94 0.83 3.18
N PHE A 119 14.55 2.05 3.54
CA PHE A 119 13.56 2.84 2.81
C PHE A 119 14.28 3.96 2.06
N TRP A 120 14.06 4.02 0.76
CA TRP A 120 14.60 5.07 -0.11
C TRP A 120 13.47 6.03 -0.47
N THR A 121 13.55 7.28 -0.01
CA THR A 121 12.55 8.30 -0.34
C THR A 121 12.54 8.54 -1.86
N ALA A 122 11.34 8.53 -2.45
CA ALA A 122 11.18 8.87 -3.87
C ALA A 122 11.34 10.38 -4.07
N GLU A 123 11.61 10.76 -5.31
CA GLU A 123 11.85 12.14 -5.74
C GLU A 123 10.70 13.09 -5.35
N ASP A 124 11.00 14.36 -5.03
CA ASP A 124 10.02 15.33 -4.49
C ASP A 124 8.77 15.54 -5.35
N TYR A 125 8.87 15.31 -6.65
CA TYR A 125 7.73 15.42 -7.56
C TYR A 125 6.73 14.24 -7.43
N HIS A 126 7.15 13.12 -6.83
CA HIS A 126 6.26 12.01 -6.48
C HIS A 126 5.52 12.22 -5.15
N GLN A 127 6.08 13.01 -4.24
CA GLN A 127 5.44 13.35 -2.96
C GLN A 127 4.24 14.28 -3.19
N ASP A 128 3.14 14.07 -2.49
CA ASP A 128 1.89 14.83 -2.62
C ASP A 128 1.37 14.92 -4.05
N TYR A 129 1.68 13.95 -4.93
CA TYR A 129 1.35 14.06 -6.36
C TYR A 129 -0.14 14.31 -6.58
N TYR A 130 -0.99 13.69 -5.75
CA TYR A 130 -2.45 13.85 -5.82
C TYR A 130 -2.92 15.28 -5.49
N ARG A 131 -2.19 16.01 -4.64
CA ARG A 131 -2.47 17.42 -4.29
C ARG A 131 -1.89 18.37 -5.32
N LYS A 132 -0.67 18.10 -5.78
CA LYS A 132 0.04 18.92 -6.77
C LYS A 132 -0.58 18.81 -8.17
N ASN A 133 -1.14 17.65 -8.52
CA ASN A 133 -1.70 17.34 -9.84
C ASN A 133 -3.12 16.74 -9.78
N PRO A 134 -4.12 17.41 -9.18
CA PRO A 134 -5.39 16.80 -8.80
C PRO A 134 -6.21 16.29 -9.99
N LEU A 135 -6.22 17.02 -11.12
CA LEU A 135 -6.95 16.60 -12.32
C LEU A 135 -6.32 15.36 -12.97
N LYS A 136 -4.99 15.36 -13.14
CA LYS A 136 -4.24 14.23 -13.72
C LYS A 136 -4.37 13.00 -12.83
N TYR A 137 -4.21 13.17 -11.52
CA TYR A 137 -4.36 12.10 -10.55
C TYR A 137 -5.78 11.50 -10.58
N LYS A 138 -6.83 12.33 -10.59
CA LYS A 138 -8.22 11.85 -10.65
C LYS A 138 -8.49 11.06 -11.93
N PHE A 139 -7.99 11.53 -13.09
CA PHE A 139 -8.10 10.81 -14.35
C PHE A 139 -7.39 9.46 -14.29
N TYR A 140 -6.16 9.43 -13.78
CA TYR A 140 -5.38 8.22 -13.59
C TYR A 140 -6.10 7.21 -12.66
N ARG A 141 -6.50 7.61 -11.45
CA ARG A 141 -7.18 6.72 -10.50
C ARG A 141 -8.47 6.13 -11.09
N THR A 142 -9.25 6.95 -11.77
CA THR A 142 -10.51 6.53 -12.39
C THR A 142 -10.25 5.58 -13.57
N GLY A 143 -9.32 5.94 -14.45
CA GLY A 143 -8.93 5.13 -15.62
C GLY A 143 -8.32 3.79 -15.23
N CYS A 144 -7.54 3.77 -14.15
CA CYS A 144 -6.95 2.55 -13.59
C CYS A 144 -8.00 1.58 -13.03
N GLY A 145 -9.21 2.09 -12.70
CA GLY A 145 -10.31 1.27 -12.21
C GLY A 145 -10.15 0.76 -10.78
N ARG A 146 -9.17 1.28 -10.02
CA ARG A 146 -8.86 0.91 -8.63
C ARG A 146 -10.10 0.82 -7.75
N ASP A 147 -10.88 1.91 -7.68
CA ASP A 147 -12.07 1.98 -6.80
C ASP A 147 -13.19 1.02 -7.24
N ARG A 148 -13.25 0.66 -8.53
CA ARG A 148 -14.21 -0.33 -9.05
C ARG A 148 -13.75 -1.74 -8.70
N ALA A 149 -12.46 -2.03 -8.83
CA ALA A 149 -11.89 -3.33 -8.51
C ALA A 149 -11.99 -3.63 -7.01
N ILE A 150 -11.64 -2.66 -6.15
CA ILE A 150 -11.78 -2.77 -4.69
C ILE A 150 -13.24 -3.03 -4.32
N ARG A 151 -14.20 -2.23 -4.81
CA ARG A 151 -15.62 -2.47 -4.56
C ARG A 151 -16.04 -3.87 -4.98
N LYS A 152 -15.70 -4.30 -6.19
CA LYS A 152 -16.02 -5.66 -6.66
C LYS A 152 -15.41 -6.77 -5.78
N LEU A 153 -14.21 -6.55 -5.24
CA LEU A 153 -13.52 -7.50 -4.38
C LEU A 153 -14.21 -7.62 -3.02
N TRP A 154 -14.65 -6.50 -2.44
CA TRP A 154 -15.19 -6.44 -1.08
C TRP A 154 -16.72 -6.49 -0.99
N ASP A 155 -17.46 -6.14 -2.06
CA ASP A 155 -18.93 -6.12 -2.12
C ASP A 155 -19.55 -7.50 -2.44
N LYS A 156 -18.76 -8.58 -2.54
CA LYS A 156 -19.24 -9.94 -2.86
C LYS A 156 -20.07 -10.62 -1.76
N LYS A 157 -20.79 -9.84 -0.95
CA LYS A 157 -21.91 -10.30 -0.11
C LYS A 157 -23.10 -9.34 -0.23
N SER A 158 -23.99 -9.67 -1.15
CA SER A 158 -25.44 -9.52 -0.98
C SER A 158 -26.10 -10.82 -1.41
#